data_AF-A0A373C722-F1
#
_entry.id   AF-A0A373C722-F1
#
_cell.length_a   1.000
_cell.length_b   1.000
_cell.length_c   1.000
_cell.angle_alpha   90.00
_cell.angle_beta   90.00
_cell.angle_gamma   90.00
#
_symmetry.space_group_name_H-M   'P 1'
#
loop_
_entity.id
_entity.type
_entity.pdbx_description
1 polymer ?
#
loop_
_entity_poly.entity_id
_entity_poly.type
_entity_poly.pdbx_seq_one_letter_code
_entity_poly.pdbx_strand_id
1 'polypeptide(L)'
;MPENKTEERPPQLDNVRDNATQEDFKMKNKVWEMLEYAGPQLEEFPRAKRGLAQKIDGTMLDILELVIMLENKHYKKTTLGELDTKVDVLRHLIRLAASTKYTRSAKPCLPMKKYEMMARYINEIGCMVGGYYKSLNGSTSGNGSAAK
;
A
#
# COMPACT_ATOMS: atom_id res chain seq x y z
N MET A 1 -10.02 -31.69 -15.82
CA MET A 1 -10.85 -30.49 -15.59
C MET A 1 -10.17 -29.69 -14.49
N PRO A 2 -9.73 -28.45 -14.70
CA PRO A 2 -9.16 -27.67 -13.61
C PRO A 2 -10.30 -27.07 -12.78
N GLU A 3 -10.32 -27.42 -11.49
CA GLU A 3 -11.20 -26.84 -10.49
C GLU A 3 -10.94 -25.33 -10.40
N ASN A 4 -11.93 -24.54 -10.82
CA ASN A 4 -11.93 -23.10 -10.63
C ASN A 4 -12.16 -22.85 -9.14
N LYS A 5 -11.08 -22.69 -8.38
CA LYS A 5 -11.13 -22.28 -6.98
C LYS A 5 -11.58 -20.83 -6.98
N THR A 6 -12.88 -20.60 -6.93
CA THR A 6 -13.48 -19.28 -6.71
C THR A 6 -12.88 -18.76 -5.42
N GLU A 7 -11.94 -17.82 -5.51
CA GLU A 7 -11.53 -16.99 -4.38
C GLU A 7 -12.79 -16.26 -3.91
N GLU A 8 -13.46 -16.80 -2.90
CA GLU A 8 -14.51 -16.11 -2.15
C GLU A 8 -13.86 -14.92 -1.45
N ARG A 9 -13.74 -13.80 -2.18
CA ARG A 9 -13.38 -12.53 -1.56
C ARG A 9 -14.50 -12.15 -0.61
N PRO A 10 -14.20 -11.79 0.65
CA PRO A 10 -15.23 -11.33 1.56
C PRO A 10 -16.01 -10.17 0.91
N PRO A 11 -17.35 -10.11 1.11
CA PRO A 11 -18.16 -9.06 0.52
C PRO A 11 -17.61 -7.69 0.95
N GLN A 12 -17.41 -6.80 -0.03
CA GLN A 12 -17.01 -5.43 0.25
C GLN A 12 -18.10 -4.80 1.12
N LEU A 13 -17.71 -4.33 2.31
CA LEU A 13 -18.62 -3.61 3.20
C LEU A 13 -19.08 -2.33 2.49
N ASP A 14 -20.36 -1.96 2.68
CA ASP A 14 -20.95 -0.78 2.05
C ASP A 14 -20.10 0.47 2.30
N ASN A 15 -19.92 1.28 1.25
CA ASN A 15 -19.14 2.52 1.35
C ASN A 15 -19.79 3.46 2.38
N VAL A 16 -19.05 3.78 3.44
CA VAL A 16 -19.49 4.75 4.45
C VAL A 16 -19.23 6.17 3.90
N ARG A 17 -20.25 6.75 3.24
CA ARG A 17 -20.47 8.19 2.91
C ARG A 17 -20.05 8.74 1.52
N ASP A 18 -20.78 9.79 1.13
CA ASP A 18 -20.83 10.51 -0.17
C ASP A 18 -19.58 11.34 -0.55
N ASN A 19 -18.48 11.28 0.22
CA ASN A 19 -17.29 12.13 0.00
C ASN A 19 -16.09 11.42 -0.63
N ALA A 20 -16.18 10.10 -0.82
CA ALA A 20 -15.10 9.29 -1.38
C ALA A 20 -14.99 9.48 -2.89
N THR A 21 -13.78 9.75 -3.39
CA THR A 21 -13.53 9.79 -4.83
C THR A 21 -13.25 8.39 -5.39
N GLN A 22 -13.44 8.20 -6.70
CA GLN A 22 -13.12 6.93 -7.36
C GLN A 22 -11.64 6.55 -7.20
N GLU A 23 -10.74 7.53 -7.08
CA GLU A 23 -9.32 7.31 -6.85
C GLU A 23 -9.03 6.76 -5.45
N ASP A 24 -9.72 7.28 -4.41
CA ASP A 24 -9.58 6.81 -3.03
C ASP A 24 -10.00 5.33 -2.92
N PHE A 25 -11.14 4.97 -3.54
CA PHE A 25 -11.63 3.59 -3.56
C PHE A 25 -10.66 2.63 -4.27
N LYS A 26 -10.06 3.05 -5.38
CA LYS A 26 -9.06 2.26 -6.10
C LYS A 26 -7.81 2.03 -5.26
N MET A 27 -7.34 3.05 -4.55
CA MET A 27 -6.19 2.94 -3.67
C MET A 27 -6.47 1.97 -2.51
N LYS A 28 -7.64 2.08 -1.87
CA LYS A 28 -8.05 1.18 -0.79
C LYS A 28 -8.04 -0.29 -1.22
N ASN A 29 -8.64 -0.58 -2.38
CA ASN A 29 -8.63 -1.94 -2.94
C ASN A 29 -7.21 -2.44 -3.22
N LYS A 30 -6.32 -1.57 -3.72
CA LYS A 30 -4.93 -1.95 -3.98
C LYS A 30 -4.15 -2.29 -2.71
N VAL A 31 -4.38 -1.53 -1.64
CA VAL A 31 -3.80 -1.82 -0.31
C VAL A 31 -4.34 -3.14 0.24
N TRP A 32 -5.64 -3.41 0.04
CA TRP A 32 -6.25 -4.69 0.42
C TRP A 32 -5.63 -5.89 -0.29
N GLU A 33 -5.48 -5.83 -1.63
CA GLU A 33 -4.82 -6.87 -2.42
C GLU A 33 -3.37 -7.12 -1.93
N MET A 34 -2.66 -6.05 -1.55
CA MET A 34 -1.31 -6.17 -0.99
C MET A 34 -1.32 -6.93 0.35
N LEU A 35 -2.28 -6.64 1.24
CA LEU A 35 -2.42 -7.31 2.54
C LEU A 35 -2.72 -8.81 2.37
N GLU A 36 -3.67 -9.16 1.49
CA GLU A 36 -4.02 -10.56 1.20
C GLU A 36 -2.81 -11.34 0.67
N TYR A 37 -2.03 -10.73 -0.23
CA TYR A 37 -0.83 -11.38 -0.74
C TYR A 37 0.30 -11.45 0.29
N ALA A 38 0.48 -10.42 1.13
CA ALA A 38 1.56 -10.34 2.11
C ALA A 38 1.39 -11.29 3.30
N GLY A 39 0.16 -11.48 3.80
CA GLY A 39 -0.14 -12.28 5.00
C GLY A 39 0.58 -13.64 5.04
N PRO A 40 0.36 -14.52 4.04
CA PRO A 40 1.04 -15.82 3.98
C PRO A 40 2.58 -15.71 3.92
N GLN A 41 3.12 -14.65 3.32
CA GLN A 41 4.57 -14.46 3.22
C GLN A 41 5.19 -14.11 4.58
N LEU A 42 4.47 -13.34 5.39
CA LEU A 42 4.92 -12.91 6.72
C LEU A 42 4.89 -14.06 7.73
N GLU A 43 3.99 -15.04 7.54
CA GLU A 43 3.96 -16.26 8.36
C GLU A 43 5.18 -17.16 8.14
N GLU A 44 5.72 -17.19 6.92
CA GLU A 44 6.93 -17.96 6.58
C GLU A 44 8.21 -17.39 7.22
N PHE A 45 8.15 -16.20 7.84
CA PHE A 45 9.34 -15.59 8.44
C PHE A 45 9.86 -16.43 9.60
N PRO A 46 11.20 -16.60 9.69
CA PRO A 46 11.82 -17.36 10.77
C PRO A 46 11.52 -16.70 12.12
N ARG A 47 11.44 -17.50 13.18
CA ARG A 47 11.08 -17.04 14.54
C ARG A 47 11.90 -15.82 14.99
N ALA A 48 13.20 -15.81 14.70
CA ALA A 48 14.11 -14.72 15.05
C ALA A 48 13.80 -13.37 14.36
N LYS A 49 12.98 -13.37 13.29
CA LYS A 49 12.62 -12.19 12.50
C LYS A 49 11.11 -11.91 12.52
N ARG A 50 10.34 -12.55 13.41
CA ARG A 50 8.91 -12.28 13.58
C ARG A 50 8.60 -10.83 13.95
N GLY A 51 9.50 -10.16 14.68
CA GLY A 51 9.37 -8.73 14.95
C GLY A 51 9.43 -7.86 13.68
N LEU A 52 10.21 -8.25 12.67
CA LEU A 52 10.21 -7.56 11.37
C LEU A 52 8.90 -7.84 10.60
N ALA A 53 8.42 -9.08 10.63
CA ALA A 53 7.15 -9.44 10.00
C ALA A 53 5.99 -8.62 10.58
N GLN A 54 5.89 -8.53 11.91
CA GLN A 54 4.89 -7.72 12.60
C GLN A 54 5.03 -6.22 12.28
N LYS A 55 6.25 -5.70 12.16
CA LYS A 55 6.49 -4.31 11.77
C LYS A 55 5.98 -4.03 10.35
N ILE A 56 6.23 -4.95 9.42
CA ILE A 56 5.75 -4.86 8.03
C ILE A 56 4.21 -4.90 8.02
N ASP A 57 3.62 -5.88 8.70
CA ASP A 57 2.16 -6.04 8.81
C ASP A 57 1.50 -4.78 9.38
N GLY A 58 1.98 -4.30 10.52
CA GLY A 58 1.49 -3.07 11.13
C GLY A 58 1.64 -1.86 10.21
N THR A 59 2.73 -1.75 9.45
CA THR A 59 2.90 -0.64 8.50
C THR A 59 1.91 -0.72 7.33
N MET A 60 1.54 -1.92 6.86
CA MET A 60 0.51 -2.08 5.83
C MET A 60 -0.88 -1.74 6.35
N LEU A 61 -1.18 -2.08 7.62
CA LEU A 61 -2.43 -1.69 8.27
C LEU A 61 -2.50 -0.18 8.51
N ASP A 62 -1.38 0.46 8.91
CA ASP A 62 -1.29 1.92 9.03
C ASP A 62 -1.58 2.62 7.68
N ILE A 63 -1.07 2.07 6.57
CA ILE A 63 -1.34 2.57 5.22
C ILE A 63 -2.84 2.47 4.92
N LEU A 64 -3.48 1.34 5.24
CA LEU A 64 -4.92 1.18 5.04
C LEU A 64 -5.73 2.20 5.86
N GLU A 65 -5.37 2.40 7.13
CA GLU A 65 -6.00 3.39 7.99
C GLU A 65 -5.87 4.81 7.42
N LEU A 66 -4.67 5.19 6.95
CA LEU A 66 -4.43 6.50 6.34
C LEU A 66 -5.24 6.71 5.05
N VAL A 67 -5.41 5.67 4.24
CA VAL A 67 -6.28 5.73 3.04
C VAL A 67 -7.75 5.94 3.43
N ILE A 68 -8.23 5.22 4.46
CA ILE A 68 -9.60 5.42 4.98
C ILE A 68 -9.75 6.82 5.59
N MET A 69 -8.72 7.36 6.22
CA MET A 69 -8.72 8.73 6.73
C MET A 69 -8.77 9.77 5.61
N LEU A 70 -8.12 9.51 4.47
CA LEU A 70 -8.22 10.37 3.28
C LEU A 70 -9.64 10.39 2.70
N GLU A 71 -10.35 9.27 2.71
CA GLU A 71 -11.77 9.18 2.30
C GLU A 71 -12.67 10.05 3.20
N ASN A 72 -12.36 10.12 4.51
CA ASN A 72 -13.26 10.74 5.50
C ASN A 72 -12.94 12.20 5.87
N LYS A 73 -11.70 12.68 5.71
CA LYS A 73 -11.27 13.98 6.25
C LYS A 73 -11.17 15.10 5.21
N HIS A 74 -11.42 16.33 5.68
CA HIS A 74 -11.20 17.58 4.93
C HIS A 74 -9.72 18.00 4.83
N TYR A 75 -8.84 17.53 5.73
CA TYR A 75 -7.41 17.91 5.78
C TYR A 75 -6.49 16.97 4.98
N LYS A 76 -6.74 16.88 3.66
CA LYS A 76 -6.14 15.88 2.77
C LYS A 76 -4.61 15.97 2.64
N LYS A 77 -4.01 17.17 2.75
CA LYS A 77 -2.56 17.37 2.52
C LYS A 77 -1.68 16.72 3.59
N THR A 78 -2.01 16.86 4.87
CA THR A 78 -1.19 16.29 5.96
C THR A 78 -1.26 14.77 5.96
N THR A 79 -2.46 14.20 5.90
CA THR A 79 -2.67 12.75 5.83
C THR A 79 -1.98 12.12 4.62
N LEU A 80 -1.95 12.81 3.48
CA LEU A 80 -1.29 12.33 2.27
C LEU A 80 0.24 12.30 2.40
N GLY A 81 0.83 13.26 3.12
CA GLY A 81 2.26 13.24 3.45
C GLY A 81 2.63 12.12 4.42
N GLU A 82 1.78 11.85 5.41
CA GLU A 82 1.93 10.70 6.31
C GLU A 82 1.84 9.37 5.54
N LEU A 83 0.89 9.27 4.62
CA LEU A 83 0.71 8.10 3.74
C LEU A 83 1.96 7.86 2.87
N ASP A 84 2.47 8.89 2.21
CA ASP A 84 3.68 8.80 1.39
C ASP A 84 4.88 8.32 2.23
N THR A 85 5.04 8.89 3.43
CA THR A 85 6.09 8.48 4.38
C THR A 85 5.96 7.01 4.77
N LYS A 86 4.75 6.53 5.07
CA LYS A 86 4.51 5.13 5.44
C LYS A 86 4.78 4.17 4.28
N VAL A 87 4.41 4.54 3.06
CA VAL A 87 4.72 3.77 1.84
C VAL A 87 6.23 3.66 1.64
N ASP A 88 6.99 4.73 1.89
CA ASP A 88 8.45 4.68 1.80
C ASP A 88 9.10 3.86 2.93
N VAL A 89 8.58 3.95 4.15
CA VAL A 89 8.99 3.06 5.25
C VAL A 89 8.77 1.60 4.88
N LEU A 90 7.61 1.25 4.31
CA LEU A 90 7.31 -0.10 3.87
C LEU A 90 8.28 -0.59 2.79
N ARG A 91 8.62 0.27 1.81
CA ARG A 91 9.63 -0.01 0.77
C ARG A 91 10.97 -0.41 1.38
N HIS A 92 11.42 0.31 2.40
CA HIS A 92 12.69 0.03 3.09
C HIS A 92 12.62 -1.24 3.93
N LEU A 93 11.51 -1.51 4.61
CA LEU A 93 11.34 -2.74 5.40
C LEU A 93 11.34 -4.00 4.51
N ILE A 94 10.69 -3.96 3.36
CA ILE A 94 10.67 -5.07 2.40
C ILE A 94 12.05 -5.28 1.77
N ARG A 95 12.77 -4.21 1.43
CA ARG A 95 14.16 -4.29 0.98
C ARG A 95 15.08 -4.90 2.04
N LEU A 96 14.87 -4.57 3.30
CA LEU A 96 15.60 -5.17 4.42
C LEU A 96 15.28 -6.67 4.57
N ALA A 97 14.02 -7.07 4.40
CA ALA A 97 13.60 -8.47 4.46
C ALA A 97 14.21 -9.34 3.33
N ALA A 98 14.45 -8.75 2.16
CA ALA A 98 15.11 -9.40 1.03
C ALA A 98 16.65 -9.39 1.10
N SER A 99 17.24 -8.60 2.01
CA SER A 99 18.70 -8.49 2.13
C SER A 99 19.30 -9.75 2.74
N THR A 100 20.21 -10.40 2.01
CA THR A 100 20.96 -11.58 2.48
C THR A 100 21.90 -11.25 3.64
N LYS A 101 22.38 -10.01 3.72
CA LYS A 101 23.28 -9.52 4.78
C LYS A 101 22.57 -9.29 6.12
N TYR A 102 21.24 -9.19 6.12
CA TYR A 102 20.46 -8.94 7.34
C TYR A 102 20.23 -10.20 8.19
N THR A 103 20.41 -11.37 7.60
CA THR A 103 20.21 -12.66 8.26
C THR A 103 21.54 -13.39 8.42
N ARG A 104 21.85 -13.83 9.64
CA ARG A 104 23.08 -14.57 9.97
C ARG A 104 23.25 -15.85 9.14
N SER A 105 22.15 -16.50 8.77
CA SER A 105 22.13 -17.73 7.96
C SER A 105 22.27 -17.48 6.45
N ALA A 106 22.56 -16.26 6.00
CA ALA A 106 22.67 -15.84 4.58
C ALA A 106 21.40 -16.09 3.71
N LYS A 107 20.35 -16.69 4.28
CA LYS A 107 19.05 -16.87 3.65
C LYS A 107 18.18 -15.62 3.87
N PRO A 108 17.67 -14.98 2.80
CA PRO A 108 16.78 -13.85 2.94
C PRO A 108 15.43 -14.29 3.54
N CYS A 109 14.78 -13.41 4.28
CA CYS A 109 13.44 -13.69 4.82
C CYS A 109 12.42 -13.74 3.68
N LEU A 110 12.67 -12.94 2.63
CA LEU A 110 11.84 -12.87 1.45
C LEU A 110 12.64 -13.28 0.20
N PRO A 111 12.32 -14.42 -0.45
CA PRO A 111 12.86 -14.79 -1.74
C PRO A 111 12.64 -13.70 -2.81
N MET A 112 13.54 -13.60 -3.78
CA MET A 112 13.52 -12.52 -4.80
C MET A 112 12.17 -12.40 -5.53
N LYS A 113 11.55 -13.52 -5.90
CA LYS A 113 10.23 -13.52 -6.58
C LYS A 113 9.12 -12.87 -5.73
N LYS A 114 9.11 -13.16 -4.42
CA LYS A 114 8.14 -12.61 -3.46
C LYS A 114 8.42 -11.12 -3.20
N TYR A 115 9.70 -10.76 -3.13
CA TYR A 115 10.15 -9.36 -3.06
C TYR A 115 9.70 -8.55 -4.27
N GLU A 116 9.88 -9.05 -5.50
CA GLU A 116 9.45 -8.36 -6.71
C GLU A 116 7.94 -8.11 -6.73
N MET A 117 7.14 -9.09 -6.29
CA MET A 117 5.69 -8.92 -6.23
C MET A 117 5.29 -7.88 -5.18
N MET A 118 5.85 -7.94 -3.97
CA MET A 118 5.68 -6.91 -2.94
C MET A 118 6.08 -5.51 -3.44
N ALA A 119 7.22 -5.40 -4.13
CA ALA A 119 7.71 -4.14 -4.67
C ALA A 119 6.76 -3.57 -5.75
N ARG A 120 6.13 -4.42 -6.56
CA ARG A 120 5.10 -3.98 -7.53
C ARG A 120 3.91 -3.36 -6.82
N TYR A 121 3.36 -4.01 -5.79
CA TYR A 121 2.25 -3.46 -5.00
C TYR A 121 2.61 -2.10 -4.38
N ILE A 122 3.78 -2.00 -3.75
CA ILE A 122 4.25 -0.75 -3.11
C ILE A 122 4.43 0.37 -4.15
N ASN A 123 4.98 0.06 -5.33
CA ASN A 123 5.16 1.04 -6.39
C ASN A 123 3.82 1.49 -6.98
N GLU A 124 2.88 0.59 -7.19
CA GLU A 124 1.53 0.94 -7.66
C GLU A 124 0.82 1.87 -6.66
N ILE A 125 0.87 1.55 -5.37
CA ILE A 125 0.33 2.41 -4.31
C ILE A 125 1.02 3.78 -4.32
N GLY A 126 2.35 3.83 -4.40
CA GLY A 126 3.10 5.09 -4.48
C GLY A 126 2.73 5.95 -5.71
N CYS A 127 2.51 5.32 -6.87
CA CYS A 127 2.03 6.02 -8.06
C CYS A 127 0.62 6.59 -7.87
N MET A 128 -0.28 5.85 -7.22
CA MET A 128 -1.62 6.33 -6.88
C MET A 128 -1.57 7.51 -5.91
N VAL A 129 -0.70 7.45 -4.88
CA VAL A 129 -0.46 8.55 -3.92
C VAL A 129 0.04 9.79 -4.64
N GLY A 130 1.04 9.65 -5.51
CA GLY A 130 1.58 10.76 -6.28
C GLY A 130 0.57 11.36 -7.28
N GLY A 131 -0.27 10.52 -7.89
CA GLY A 131 -1.37 10.95 -8.75
C GLY A 131 -2.39 11.80 -8.00
N TYR A 132 -2.81 11.33 -6.82
CA TYR A 132 -3.73 12.05 -5.94
C TYR A 132 -3.14 13.36 -5.42
N TYR A 133 -1.84 13.38 -5.08
CA TYR A 133 -1.14 14.61 -4.69
C TYR A 133 -1.18 15.67 -5.81
N LYS A 134 -1.00 15.23 -7.07
CA LYS A 134 -1.10 16.12 -8.24
C LYS A 134 -2.53 16.59 -8.48
N SER A 135 -3.56 15.75 -8.30
CA SER A 135 -4.95 16.17 -8.50
C SER A 135 -5.39 17.22 -7.47
N LEU A 136 -4.91 17.12 -6.23
CA LEU A 136 -5.14 18.10 -5.17
C LEU A 136 -4.38 19.43 -5.36
N ASN A 137 -3.18 19.41 -5.94
CA ASN A 137 -2.38 20.63 -6.13
C ASN A 137 -2.61 21.29 -7.51
N GLY A 138 -2.93 20.50 -8.53
CA GLY A 138 -3.15 20.93 -9.91
C GLY A 138 -4.47 21.67 -10.13
N SER A 139 -5.41 21.59 -9.20
CA SER A 139 -6.66 22.37 -9.23
C SER A 139 -6.47 23.88 -8.96
N THR A 140 -5.23 24.33 -8.68
CA THR A 140 -4.92 25.76 -8.44
C THR A 140 -4.19 26.46 -9.60
N SER A 141 -3.87 25.77 -10.70
CA SER A 141 -3.18 26.38 -11.85
C SER A 141 -3.73 25.87 -13.17
N GLY A 142 -4.73 26.57 -13.72
CA GLY A 142 -5.29 26.25 -15.03
C GLY A 142 -6.51 27.07 -15.44
N ASN A 143 -6.64 28.33 -15.02
CA ASN A 143 -7.57 29.26 -15.65
C ASN A 143 -6.88 30.63 -15.77
N GLY A 144 -6.11 30.79 -16.85
CA GLY A 144 -5.38 32.01 -17.14
C GLY A 144 -4.63 31.95 -18.47
N SER A 145 -5.16 32.68 -19.46
CA SER A 145 -4.69 32.93 -20.83
C SER A 145 -5.18 31.97 -21.92
N ALA A 146 -5.78 32.43 -23.02
CA ALA A 146 -6.24 33.77 -23.38
C ALA A 146 -7.20 33.64 -24.57
N ALA A 147 -8.24 34.47 -24.56
CA ALA A 147 -8.89 34.90 -25.78
C ALA A 147 -7.93 35.81 -26.55
N LYS A 148 -7.69 35.48 -27.82
CA LYS A 148 -7.64 36.38 -29.00
C LYS A 148 -7.17 35.60 -30.22
#